data_AF-A0AAJ0U6A6-F1
#
_entry.id   AF-A0AAJ0U6A6-F1
#
_cell.length_a   1.000
_cell.length_b   1.000
_cell.length_c   1.000
_cell.angle_alpha   90.00
_cell.angle_beta   90.00
_cell.angle_gamma   90.00
#
_symmetry.space_group_name_H-M   'P 1'
#
loop_
_entity.id
_entity.type
_entity.pdbx_description
1 polymer ?
#
loop_
_entity_poly.entity_id
_entity_poly.type
_entity_poly.pdbx_seq_one_letter_code
_entity_poly.pdbx_strand_id
1 'polypeptide(L)' 'IKYEHLYLYGYETPAEVEQGLQRYIPFYNEQRPHSALDQQPPAAVHWTSMPDP' A
#
# COMPACT_ATOMS: atom_id res chain seq x y z
N ILE A 1 -1.67 0.63 5.70
CA ILE A 1 -2.36 1.91 5.32
C ILE A 1 -2.89 2.71 6.52
N LYS A 2 -3.95 2.30 7.24
CA LYS A 2 -4.56 3.10 8.31
C LYS A 2 -3.56 3.52 9.41
N TYR A 3 -2.90 2.54 10.04
CA TYR A 3 -1.95 2.77 11.13
C TYR A 3 -0.59 3.29 10.65
N GLU A 4 -0.23 3.02 9.41
CA GLU A 4 1.10 3.32 8.85
C GLU A 4 1.14 4.62 8.05
N HIS A 5 -0.03 5.19 7.73
CA HIS A 5 -0.14 6.42 6.96
C HIS A 5 -1.23 7.32 7.56
N LEU A 6 -2.50 6.97 7.43
CA LEU A 6 -3.60 7.90 7.76
C LEU A 6 -3.52 8.46 9.19
N TYR A 7 -3.25 7.62 10.18
CA TYR A 7 -3.15 8.05 11.58
C TYR A 7 -1.87 8.80 11.91
N LEU A 8 -0.81 8.65 11.10
CA LEU A 8 0.44 9.38 11.29
C LEU A 8 0.39 10.78 10.67
N TYR A 9 -0.28 10.93 9.53
CA TYR A 9 -0.31 12.19 8.79
C TYR A 9 -1.47 13.11 9.21
N GLY A 10 -2.54 12.56 9.80
CA GLY A 10 -3.57 13.38 10.44
C GLY A 10 -4.27 14.38 9.53
N TYR A 11 -4.45 14.04 8.25
CA TYR A 11 -5.08 14.92 7.26
C TYR A 11 -6.42 15.49 7.73
N GLU A 12 -6.67 16.76 7.40
CA GLU A 12 -7.83 17.51 7.87
C GLU A 12 -9.03 17.38 6.94
N THR A 13 -8.78 17.08 5.65
CA THR A 13 -9.83 16.98 4.64
C THR A 13 -9.76 15.69 3.81
N PRO A 14 -10.89 15.23 3.23
CA PRO A 14 -10.88 14.09 2.32
C PRO A 14 -9.96 14.28 1.11
N ALA A 15 -9.85 15.51 0.58
CA ALA A 15 -9.00 15.79 -0.58
C ALA A 15 -7.51 15.59 -0.25
N GLU A 16 -7.06 15.96 0.95
CA GLU A 16 -5.70 15.70 1.41
C GLU A 16 -5.44 14.20 1.61
N VAL A 17 -6.42 13.47 2.14
CA VAL A 17 -6.35 12.01 2.26
C VAL A 17 -6.18 11.37 0.89
N GLU A 18 -6.96 11.77 -0.11
CA GLU A 18 -6.87 11.26 -1.47
C GLU A 18 -5.48 11.49 -2.08
N GLN A 19 -4.95 12.71 -1.98
CA GLN A 19 -3.61 13.03 -2.46
C GLN A 19 -2.52 12.24 -1.72
N GLY A 20 -2.67 12.07 -0.40
CA GLY A 20 -1.78 11.25 0.43
C GLY A 20 -1.77 9.79 0.00
N LEU A 21 -2.96 9.21 -0.20
CA LEU A 21 -3.13 7.83 -0.63
C LEU A 21 -2.63 7.58 -2.06
N GLN A 22 -2.83 8.53 -2.99
CA GLN A 22 -2.26 8.45 -4.34
C GLN A 22 -0.73 8.31 -4.31
N ARG A 23 -0.06 8.92 -3.33
CA ARG A 23 1.39 8.77 -3.14
C ARG A 23 1.76 7.50 -2.38
N TYR A 24 1.00 7.14 -1.35
CA TYR A 24 1.36 6.04 -0.45
C TYR A 24 1.04 4.65 -1.01
N ILE A 25 -0.07 4.49 -1.75
CA ILE A 25 -0.50 3.18 -2.24
C ILE A 25 0.53 2.54 -3.20
N PRO A 26 1.11 3.25 -4.19
CA PRO A 26 2.15 2.68 -5.04
C PRO A 26 3.34 2.15 -4.24
N PHE A 27 3.83 2.94 -3.28
CA PHE A 27 4.89 2.50 -2.36
C PHE A 27 4.49 1.24 -1.57
N TYR A 28 3.29 1.23 -0.98
CA TYR A 28 2.80 0.10 -0.19
C TYR A 28 2.70 -1.18 -1.02
N ASN A 29 2.22 -1.09 -2.26
CA ASN A 29 2.00 -2.25 -3.13
C ASN A 29 3.29 -2.77 -3.77
N GLU A 30 4.19 -1.87 -4.18
CA GLU A 30 5.29 -2.22 -5.07
C GLU A 30 6.65 -2.31 -4.36
N GLN A 31 6.80 -1.62 -3.22
CA GLN A 31 8.12 -1.45 -2.58
C GLN A 31 8.15 -1.95 -1.14
N ARG A 32 7.02 -1.92 -0.43
CA ARG A 32 7.00 -2.24 1.00
C ARG A 32 7.11 -3.75 1.24
N PRO A 33 8.17 -4.22 1.92
CA PRO A 33 8.28 -5.63 2.29
C PRO A 33 7.29 -5.97 3.42
N HIS A 34 6.67 -7.14 3.33
CA HIS A 34 5.76 -7.65 4.37
C HIS A 34 6.28 -8.98 4.91
N SER A 35 6.45 -9.09 6.23
CA SER A 35 6.96 -10.32 6.86
C SER A 35 6.06 -11.53 6.65
N ALA A 36 4.74 -11.32 6.57
CA ALA A 36 3.78 -12.37 6.23
C ALA A 36 3.85 -12.84 4.77
N LEU A 37 4.57 -12.12 3.92
CA LEU A 37 4.75 -12.39 2.49
C LEU A 37 6.22 -12.70 2.17
N ASP A 38 6.97 -13.28 3.11
CA ASP A 38 8.40 -13.58 2.95
C ASP A 38 9.23 -12.36 2.52
N GLN A 39 8.92 -11.19 3.07
CA GLN A 39 9.52 -9.89 2.73
C GLN A 39 9.23 -9.40 1.29
N GLN A 40 8.29 -10.01 0.58
CA GLN A 40 7.88 -9.55 -0.74
C GLN A 40 6.86 -8.41 -0.65
N PRO A 41 6.83 -7.52 -1.67
CA PRO A 41 5.75 -6.55 -1.81
C PRO A 41 4.41 -7.21 -2.17
N PRO A 42 3.26 -6.63 -1.76
CA PRO A 42 1.94 -7.18 -2.05
C PRO A 42 1.68 -7.42 -3.54
N ALA A 43 2.15 -6.51 -4.41
CA ALA A 43 1.99 -6.66 -5.85
C ALA A 43 2.68 -7.93 -6.38
N ALA A 44 3.92 -8.22 -5.93
CA ALA A 44 4.67 -9.38 -6.38
C ALA A 44 3.92 -10.69 -6.11
N VAL A 45 3.32 -10.82 -4.92
CA VAL A 45 2.53 -12.00 -4.56
C VAL A 45 1.22 -12.06 -5.35
N HIS A 46 0.51 -10.94 -5.47
CA HIS A 46 -0.75 -10.87 -6.21
C HIS A 46 -0.61 -11.37 -7.65
N TRP A 47 0.36 -10.83 -8.40
CA TRP A 47 0.57 -11.22 -9.81
C TRP A 47 1.02 -12.69 -9.95
N THR A 48 1.79 -13.21 -8.99
CA THR A 48 2.23 -14.61 -9.01
C THR A 48 1.09 -15.58 -8.67
N SER A 49 0.11 -15.13 -7.87
CA SER A 49 -1.05 -15.93 -7.48
C SER A 49 -2.23 -15.89 -8.45
N MET A 50 -2.19 -15.02 -9.47
CA MET A 50 -3.27 -14.95 -10.45
C MET A 50 -3.17 -16.11 -11.43
N PRO A 51 -4.28 -16.83 -11.68
CA PRO A 51 -4.30 -17.88 -12.69
C PRO A 51 -4.10 -17.30 -14.10
N ASP A 52 -3.54 -18.11 -15.00
CA ASP A 52 -3.46 -17.76 -16.43
C ASP A 52 -4.87 -17.43 -16.98
N PRO A 53 -4.99 -16.41 -17.85
CA PRO A 53 -6.27 -15.97 -18.40
C PRO A 53 -7.01 -17.04 -19.22
#